data_AF-A0A099F7Q2-F1
#
_entry.id   AF-A0A099F7Q2-F1
#
_cell.length_a   1.000
_cell.length_b   1.000
_cell.length_c   1.000
_cell.angle_alpha   90.00
_cell.angle_beta   90.00
_cell.angle_gamma   90.00
#
_symmetry.space_group_name_H-M   'P 1'
#
loop_
_entity.id
_entity.type
_entity.pdbx_description
1 polymer ?
#
loop_
_entity_poly.entity_id
_entity_poly.type
_entity_poly.pdbx_seq_one_letter_code
_entity_poly.pdbx_strand_id
1 'polypeptide(L)'
;MIEQVRRQRSLGTALFLALFLAILFWRLVPLMPGRVVWPGPDLALCLTLIWVLRRPRQLPVLAIGLAFLVEDLLLMRPVGLWAALMVLGSEAARKREAAWRELPFMVEWLRVAILIAMLMAANRFVQVLFFLPVPSLGQVILQYIATIAAYPVISGLAGWLLNLPRNRVETDTRLR
;
A
#
# COMPACT_ATOMS: atom_id res chain seq x y z
N MET A 1 -5.33 -29.86 8.39
CA MET A 1 -4.61 -28.99 7.43
C MET A 1 -5.40 -27.72 7.05
N ILE A 2 -6.70 -27.80 6.76
CA ILE A 2 -7.57 -26.65 6.37
C ILE A 2 -7.64 -25.56 7.45
N GLU A 3 -7.68 -25.94 8.72
CA GLU A 3 -7.84 -25.01 9.85
C GLU A 3 -6.58 -24.18 10.13
N GLN A 4 -5.39 -24.74 9.92
CA GLN A 4 -4.12 -24.01 10.06
C GLN A 4 -3.97 -22.93 8.97
N VAL A 5 -4.37 -23.22 7.73
CA VAL A 5 -4.34 -22.25 6.62
C VAL A 5 -5.34 -21.11 6.87
N ARG A 6 -6.55 -21.44 7.38
CA ARG A 6 -7.56 -20.44 7.76
C ARG A 6 -7.07 -19.54 8.91
N ARG A 7 -6.44 -20.12 9.92
CA ARG A 7 -5.88 -19.40 11.08
C ARG A 7 -4.73 -18.48 10.69
N GLN A 8 -3.84 -18.94 9.81
CA GLN A 8 -2.75 -18.10 9.28
C GLN A 8 -3.28 -16.95 8.43
N ARG A 9 -4.34 -17.18 7.66
CA ARG A 9 -5.02 -16.14 6.88
C ARG A 9 -5.64 -15.08 7.79
N SER A 10 -6.41 -15.49 8.80
CA SER A 10 -7.05 -14.55 9.73
C SER A 10 -6.04 -13.76 10.57
N LEU A 11 -4.94 -14.38 10.99
CA LEU A 11 -3.85 -13.68 11.68
C LEU A 11 -3.19 -12.61 10.80
N GLY A 12 -2.91 -12.94 9.54
CA GLY A 12 -2.33 -11.99 8.59
C GLY A 12 -3.26 -10.83 8.27
N THR A 13 -4.56 -11.11 8.07
CA THR A 13 -5.57 -10.05 7.88
C THR A 13 -5.71 -9.19 9.12
N ALA A 14 -5.75 -9.78 10.31
CA ALA A 14 -5.86 -9.05 11.57
C ALA A 14 -4.65 -8.13 11.80
N LEU A 15 -3.44 -8.61 11.54
CA LEU A 15 -2.23 -7.81 11.65
C LEU A 15 -2.22 -6.65 10.65
N PHE A 16 -2.62 -6.90 9.39
CA PHE A 16 -2.78 -5.85 8.40
C PHE A 16 -3.78 -4.78 8.86
N LEU A 17 -4.96 -5.20 9.32
CA LEU A 17 -5.99 -4.27 9.80
C LEU A 17 -5.53 -3.48 11.02
N ALA A 18 -4.81 -4.11 11.95
CA ALA A 18 -4.25 -3.43 13.12
C ALA A 18 -3.24 -2.34 12.71
N LEU A 19 -2.32 -2.65 11.79
CA LEU A 19 -1.35 -1.69 11.27
C LEU A 19 -2.02 -0.58 10.45
N PHE A 20 -3.00 -0.93 9.62
CA PHE A 20 -3.79 0.03 8.87
C PHE A 20 -4.54 0.98 9.80
N LEU A 21 -5.17 0.46 10.85
CA LEU A 21 -5.86 1.26 11.86
C LEU A 21 -4.88 2.15 12.64
N ALA A 22 -3.68 1.66 12.95
CA ALA A 22 -2.64 2.48 13.59
C ALA A 22 -2.19 3.64 12.68
N ILE A 23 -2.04 3.41 11.38
CA ILE A 23 -1.75 4.46 10.39
C ILE A 23 -2.90 5.46 10.33
N LEU A 24 -4.16 4.99 10.29
CA LEU A 24 -5.32 5.88 10.31
C LEU A 24 -5.40 6.71 11.58
N PHE A 25 -5.21 6.08 12.73
CA PHE A 25 -5.18 6.76 14.02
C PHE A 25 -4.13 7.88 14.01
N TRP A 26 -2.91 7.58 13.57
CA TRP A 26 -1.84 8.58 13.47
C TRP A 26 -2.18 9.73 12.52
N ARG A 27 -2.91 9.46 11.43
CA ARG A 27 -3.35 10.49 10.47
C ARG A 27 -4.50 11.35 11.01
N LEU A 28 -5.34 10.79 11.88
CA LEU A 28 -6.45 11.51 12.51
C LEU A 28 -5.97 12.39 13.67
N VAL A 29 -4.84 12.05 14.31
CA VAL A 29 -4.25 12.89 15.35
C VAL A 29 -3.82 14.22 14.72
N PRO A 30 -4.37 15.36 15.17
CA PRO A 30 -3.97 16.68 14.68
C PRO A 30 -2.60 17.02 15.26
N LEU A 31 -1.53 16.59 14.61
CA LEU A 31 -0.16 16.81 15.09
C LEU A 31 0.23 18.29 15.10
N MET A 32 -0.33 19.11 14.19
CA MET A 32 -0.10 20.56 14.11
C MET A 32 -1.30 21.30 13.48
N PRO A 33 -2.23 21.86 14.28
CA PRO A 33 -3.28 22.72 13.75
C PRO A 33 -2.66 24.02 13.17
N GLY A 34 -2.95 24.35 11.91
CA GLY A 34 -2.69 25.69 11.35
C GLY A 34 -1.39 25.89 10.55
N ARG A 35 -0.58 24.85 10.28
CA ARG A 35 0.57 24.97 9.37
C ARG A 35 0.23 24.38 7.99
N VAL A 36 0.74 24.97 6.92
CA VAL A 36 0.70 24.36 5.58
C VAL A 36 1.57 23.12 5.62
N VAL A 37 0.95 21.98 5.90
CA VAL A 37 1.62 20.69 6.02
C VAL A 37 1.94 20.21 4.61
N TRP A 38 3.21 19.94 4.34
CA TRP A 38 3.62 19.19 3.16
C TRP A 38 2.83 17.87 3.11
N PRO A 39 2.28 17.46 1.95
CA PRO A 39 1.52 16.23 1.87
C PRO A 39 2.44 15.05 2.21
N GLY A 40 2.21 14.41 3.36
CA GLY A 40 2.96 13.26 3.81
C GLY A 40 2.75 12.03 2.92
N PRO A 41 3.63 11.03 3.01
CA PRO A 41 3.52 9.80 2.22
C PRO A 41 2.22 9.05 2.53
N ASP A 42 1.67 8.37 1.52
CA ASP A 42 0.54 7.46 1.71
C ASP A 42 1.04 6.11 2.25
N LEU A 43 1.20 6.05 3.58
CA LEU A 43 1.67 4.85 4.28
C LEU A 43 0.68 3.69 4.17
N ALA A 44 -0.62 3.98 4.09
CA ALA A 44 -1.68 2.98 3.97
C ALA A 44 -1.57 2.26 2.62
N LEU A 45 -1.42 3.02 1.53
CA LEU A 45 -1.12 2.49 0.20
C LEU A 45 0.12 1.59 0.22
N CYS A 46 1.23 2.08 0.77
CA CYS A 46 2.50 1.33 0.79
C CYS A 46 2.34 0.01 1.54
N LEU A 47 1.71 0.06 2.72
CA LEU A 47 1.42 -1.12 3.53
C LEU A 47 0.62 -2.15 2.74
N THR A 48 -0.44 -1.73 2.04
CA THR A 48 -1.28 -2.61 1.23
C THR A 48 -0.49 -3.26 0.10
N LEU A 49 0.28 -2.50 -0.68
CA LEU A 49 1.07 -3.06 -1.78
C LEU A 49 2.12 -4.05 -1.27
N ILE A 50 2.82 -3.73 -0.18
CA ILE A 50 3.79 -4.63 0.44
C ILE A 50 3.13 -5.94 0.87
N TRP A 51 1.96 -5.87 1.51
CA TRP A 51 1.27 -7.07 1.99
C TRP A 51 0.75 -7.94 0.85
N VAL A 52 0.20 -7.32 -0.18
CA VAL A 52 -0.33 -8.00 -1.37
C VAL A 52 0.79 -8.69 -2.13
N LEU A 53 1.94 -8.04 -2.30
CA LEU A 53 3.09 -8.60 -3.02
C LEU A 53 3.83 -9.68 -2.23
N ARG A 54 3.86 -9.60 -0.89
CA ARG A 54 4.57 -10.60 -0.07
C ARG A 54 3.70 -11.79 0.29
N ARG A 55 2.42 -11.56 0.57
CA ARG A 55 1.49 -12.57 1.11
C ARG A 55 0.10 -12.42 0.49
N PRO A 56 -0.05 -12.62 -0.84
CA PRO A 56 -1.32 -12.39 -1.52
C PRO A 56 -2.47 -13.17 -0.87
N ARG A 57 -2.31 -14.46 -0.58
CA ARG A 57 -3.39 -15.29 -0.03
C ARG A 57 -3.94 -14.82 1.33
N GLN A 58 -3.24 -13.95 2.05
CA GLN A 58 -3.65 -13.50 3.39
C GLN A 58 -4.63 -12.33 3.38
N LEU A 59 -4.63 -11.45 2.37
CA LEU A 59 -5.59 -10.35 2.30
C LEU A 59 -6.74 -10.65 1.34
N PRO A 60 -7.97 -10.87 1.84
CA PRO A 60 -9.14 -10.88 0.98
C PRO A 60 -9.41 -9.47 0.43
N VAL A 61 -9.86 -9.39 -0.83
CA VAL A 61 -10.20 -8.14 -1.52
C VAL A 61 -11.17 -7.30 -0.70
N LEU A 62 -12.14 -7.97 -0.07
CA LEU A 62 -13.16 -7.34 0.75
C LEU A 62 -12.58 -6.63 1.98
N ALA A 63 -11.50 -7.13 2.58
CA ALA A 63 -10.83 -6.45 3.69
C ALA A 63 -10.11 -5.17 3.23
N ILE A 64 -9.48 -5.19 2.05
CA ILE A 64 -8.86 -3.99 1.45
C ILE A 64 -9.96 -2.95 1.17
N GLY A 65 -11.02 -3.36 0.47
CA GLY A 65 -12.13 -2.47 0.12
C GLY A 65 -12.78 -1.82 1.35
N LEU A 66 -13.11 -2.62 2.38
CA LEU A 66 -13.69 -2.08 3.62
C LEU A 66 -12.74 -1.17 4.39
N ALA A 67 -11.44 -1.52 4.48
CA ALA A 67 -10.47 -0.70 5.19
C ALA A 67 -10.33 0.69 4.54
N PHE A 68 -10.20 0.75 3.22
CA PHE A 68 -10.10 2.02 2.50
C PHE A 68 -11.44 2.76 2.42
N LEU A 69 -12.58 2.07 2.45
CA LEU A 69 -13.89 2.72 2.57
C LEU A 69 -14.02 3.45 3.91
N VAL A 70 -13.57 2.81 5.00
CA VAL A 70 -13.51 3.43 6.33
C VAL A 70 -12.52 4.59 6.34
N GLU A 71 -11.35 4.44 5.71
CA GLU A 71 -10.41 5.56 5.53
C GLU A 71 -11.08 6.74 4.81
N ASP A 72 -11.77 6.49 3.70
CA ASP A 72 -12.41 7.54 2.91
C ASP A 72 -13.46 8.29 3.74
N LEU A 73 -14.25 7.55 4.53
CA LEU A 73 -15.26 8.12 5.43
C LEU A 73 -14.63 8.96 6.54
N LEU A 74 -13.60 8.44 7.22
CA LEU A 74 -12.96 9.10 8.35
C LEU A 74 -12.17 10.34 7.92
N LEU A 75 -11.57 10.32 6.73
CA LEU A 75 -10.78 11.43 6.20
C LEU A 75 -11.59 12.41 5.36
N MET A 76 -12.92 12.27 5.32
CA MET A 76 -13.82 13.11 4.52
C MET A 76 -13.39 13.21 3.05
N ARG A 77 -12.87 12.10 2.50
CA ARG A 77 -12.53 11.97 1.08
C ARG A 77 -13.77 11.54 0.29
N PRO A 78 -13.78 11.67 -1.05
CA PRO A 78 -14.85 11.13 -1.87
C PRO A 78 -15.04 9.63 -1.60
N VAL A 79 -16.12 9.29 -0.91
CA VAL A 79 -16.34 7.94 -0.34
C VAL A 79 -16.35 6.89 -1.44
N GLY A 80 -15.48 5.90 -1.31
CA GLY A 80 -15.46 4.72 -2.18
C GLY A 80 -14.61 4.88 -3.45
N LEU A 81 -14.19 6.10 -3.81
CA LEU A 81 -13.34 6.30 -4.99
C LEU A 81 -11.96 5.67 -4.78
N TRP A 82 -11.29 6.04 -3.69
CA TRP A 82 -9.96 5.53 -3.39
C TRP A 82 -10.03 4.05 -3.01
N ALA A 83 -11.05 3.63 -2.27
CA ALA A 83 -11.31 2.22 -1.99
C ALA A 83 -11.42 1.36 -3.25
N ALA A 84 -12.19 1.81 -4.27
CA ALA A 84 -12.32 1.09 -5.54
C ALA A 84 -10.98 1.00 -6.28
N LEU A 85 -10.22 2.11 -6.33
CA LEU A 85 -8.90 2.13 -6.95
C LEU A 85 -7.91 1.23 -6.21
N MET A 86 -7.95 1.17 -4.88
CA MET A 86 -7.11 0.27 -4.08
C MET A 86 -7.42 -1.19 -4.33
N VAL A 87 -8.70 -1.55 -4.47
CA VAL A 87 -9.11 -2.89 -4.86
C VAL A 87 -8.57 -3.23 -6.25
N LEU A 88 -8.75 -2.35 -7.24
CA LEU A 88 -8.25 -2.59 -8.60
C LEU A 88 -6.72 -2.68 -8.65
N GLY A 89 -6.02 -1.77 -7.98
CA GLY A 89 -4.57 -1.72 -7.91
C GLY A 89 -3.97 -2.93 -7.19
N SER A 90 -4.57 -3.33 -6.07
CA SER A 90 -4.15 -4.53 -5.33
C SER A 90 -4.37 -5.81 -6.14
N GLU A 91 -5.49 -5.94 -6.86
CA GLU A 91 -5.71 -7.10 -7.73
C GLU A 91 -4.77 -7.11 -8.94
N ALA A 92 -4.49 -5.95 -9.53
CA ALA A 92 -3.49 -5.83 -10.59
C ALA A 92 -2.08 -6.21 -10.11
N ALA A 93 -1.70 -5.80 -8.90
CA ALA A 93 -0.45 -6.20 -8.28
C ALA A 93 -0.42 -7.71 -7.98
N ARG A 94 -1.50 -8.26 -7.41
CA ARG A 94 -1.65 -9.67 -7.07
C ARG A 94 -1.49 -10.58 -8.28
N LYS A 95 -2.08 -10.23 -9.42
CA LYS A 95 -1.95 -10.99 -10.68
C LYS A 95 -0.51 -11.05 -11.20
N ARG A 96 0.33 -10.08 -10.82
CA ARG A 96 1.72 -9.97 -11.28
C ARG A 96 2.74 -10.42 -10.23
N GLU A 97 2.29 -10.82 -9.03
CA GLU A 97 3.14 -11.16 -7.88
C GLU A 97 4.18 -12.24 -8.17
N ALA A 98 3.78 -13.33 -8.83
CA ALA A 98 4.69 -14.42 -9.20
C ALA A 98 5.87 -13.93 -10.06
N ALA A 99 5.61 -13.02 -11.00
CA ALA A 99 6.63 -12.44 -11.87
C ALA A 99 7.48 -11.36 -11.17
N TRP A 100 7.15 -10.95 -9.95
CA TRP A 100 7.85 -9.91 -9.19
C TRP A 100 8.77 -10.49 -8.13
N ARG A 101 8.51 -11.72 -7.65
CA ARG A 101 9.31 -12.39 -6.62
C ARG A 101 10.76 -12.68 -7.00
N GLU A 102 11.02 -12.91 -8.28
CA GLU A 102 12.36 -13.28 -8.77
C GLU A 102 13.19 -12.07 -9.22
N LEU A 103 12.61 -10.87 -9.16
CA LEU A 103 13.26 -9.66 -9.66
C LEU A 103 14.10 -8.96 -8.59
N PRO A 104 15.18 -8.29 -9.01
CA PRO A 104 15.92 -7.42 -8.10
C PRO A 104 15.01 -6.32 -7.57
N PHE A 105 15.25 -5.90 -6.33
CA PHE A 105 14.43 -4.93 -5.62
C PHE A 105 14.22 -3.63 -6.40
N MET A 106 15.25 -3.15 -7.12
CA MET A 106 15.16 -1.94 -7.92
C MET A 106 14.03 -1.99 -8.95
N VAL A 107 13.82 -3.17 -9.56
CA VAL A 107 12.76 -3.37 -10.57
C VAL A 107 11.40 -3.49 -9.91
N GLU A 108 11.30 -4.16 -8.75
CA GLU A 108 10.07 -4.16 -7.94
C GLU A 108 9.65 -2.73 -7.58
N TRP A 109 10.60 -1.94 -7.08
CA TRP A 109 10.37 -0.55 -6.67
C TRP A 109 9.91 0.32 -7.84
N LEU A 110 10.54 0.20 -9.01
CA LEU A 110 10.12 0.90 -10.22
C LEU A 110 8.69 0.52 -10.64
N ARG A 111 8.33 -0.77 -10.59
CA ARG A 111 6.98 -1.22 -10.94
C ARG A 111 5.92 -0.74 -9.95
N VAL A 112 6.27 -0.72 -8.66
CA VAL A 112 5.42 -0.13 -7.62
C VAL A 112 5.24 1.37 -7.85
N ALA A 113 6.32 2.10 -8.15
CA ALA A 113 6.24 3.52 -8.48
C ALA A 113 5.28 3.78 -9.65
N ILE A 114 5.38 3.00 -10.73
CA ILE A 114 4.47 3.08 -11.89
C ILE A 114 3.03 2.78 -11.47
N LEU A 115 2.80 1.75 -10.65
CA LEU A 115 1.46 1.42 -10.15
C LEU A 115 0.86 2.56 -9.33
N ILE A 116 1.63 3.16 -8.42
CA ILE A 116 1.22 4.32 -7.62
C ILE A 116 0.87 5.49 -8.52
N ALA A 117 1.71 5.78 -9.52
CA ALA A 117 1.47 6.85 -10.49
C ALA A 117 0.13 6.65 -11.21
N MET A 118 -0.13 5.43 -11.69
CA MET A 118 -1.39 5.08 -12.36
C MET A 118 -2.60 5.25 -11.43
N LEU A 119 -2.51 4.79 -10.17
CA LEU A 119 -3.60 4.94 -9.20
C LEU A 119 -3.89 6.40 -8.87
N MET A 120 -2.86 7.21 -8.63
CA MET A 120 -3.01 8.64 -8.35
C MET A 120 -3.53 9.41 -9.57
N ALA A 121 -3.06 9.08 -10.77
CA ALA A 121 -3.55 9.67 -12.01
C ALA A 121 -5.02 9.30 -12.26
N ALA A 122 -5.40 8.04 -12.06
CA ALA A 122 -6.78 7.58 -12.17
C ALA A 122 -7.70 8.27 -11.15
N ASN A 123 -7.27 8.39 -9.89
CA ASN A 123 -8.00 9.11 -8.85
C ASN A 123 -8.26 10.56 -9.25
N ARG A 124 -7.21 11.25 -9.73
CA ARG A 124 -7.32 12.63 -10.21
C ARG A 124 -8.25 12.74 -11.42
N PHE A 125 -8.12 11.83 -12.39
CA PHE A 125 -8.95 11.82 -13.60
C PHE A 125 -10.44 11.67 -13.25
N VAL A 126 -10.77 10.73 -12.35
CA VAL A 126 -12.16 10.55 -11.90
C VAL A 126 -12.65 11.79 -11.14
N GLN A 127 -11.83 12.38 -10.26
CA GLN A 127 -12.22 13.63 -9.58
C GLN A 127 -12.52 14.77 -10.56
N VAL A 128 -11.70 14.95 -11.60
CA VAL A 128 -11.93 15.95 -12.66
C VAL A 128 -13.21 15.64 -13.43
N LEU A 129 -13.42 14.38 -13.82
CA LEU A 129 -14.58 13.96 -14.60
C LEU A 129 -15.91 14.20 -13.86
N PHE A 130 -15.91 14.02 -12.53
CA PHE A 130 -17.09 14.23 -11.68
C PHE A 130 -17.10 15.60 -10.97
N PHE A 131 -16.25 16.55 -11.39
CA PHE A 131 -16.17 17.90 -10.81
C PHE A 131 -15.96 17.93 -9.28
N LEU A 132 -15.26 16.94 -8.74
CA LEU A 132 -14.90 16.87 -7.32
C LEU A 132 -13.72 17.81 -7.02
N PRO A 133 -13.53 18.24 -5.75
CA PRO A 133 -12.36 19.02 -5.35
C PRO A 133 -11.05 18.27 -5.64
N VAL A 134 -10.21 18.85 -6.49
CA VAL A 134 -8.92 18.25 -6.89
C VAL A 134 -7.77 18.96 -6.17
N PRO A 135 -6.85 18.23 -5.50
CA PRO A 135 -5.64 18.82 -4.95
C PRO A 135 -4.76 19.48 -6.02
N SER A 136 -3.97 20.48 -5.64
CA SER A 136 -3.04 21.11 -6.58
C SER A 136 -2.04 20.09 -7.12
N LEU A 137 -1.62 20.25 -8.38
CA LEU A 137 -0.76 19.27 -9.05
C LEU A 137 0.58 19.10 -8.30
N GLY A 138 1.16 20.20 -7.82
CA GLY A 138 2.36 20.17 -7.00
C GLY A 138 2.22 19.34 -5.71
N GLN A 139 1.06 19.41 -5.04
CA GLN A 139 0.81 18.58 -3.85
C GLN A 139 0.75 17.09 -4.19
N VAL A 140 0.10 16.73 -5.30
CA VAL A 140 0.02 15.33 -5.74
C VAL A 140 1.41 14.79 -6.10
N ILE A 141 2.23 15.58 -6.79
CA ILE A 141 3.62 15.19 -7.12
C ILE A 141 4.45 15.02 -5.85
N LEU A 142 4.36 15.95 -4.90
CA LEU A 142 5.10 15.84 -3.63
C LEU A 142 4.66 14.60 -2.85
N GLN A 143 3.36 14.33 -2.78
CA GLN A 143 2.83 13.12 -2.15
C GLN A 143 3.32 11.85 -2.85
N TYR A 144 3.33 11.85 -4.19
CA TYR A 144 3.82 10.73 -5.00
C TYR A 144 5.30 10.43 -4.70
N ILE A 145 6.16 11.45 -4.75
CA ILE A 145 7.59 11.32 -4.45
C ILE A 145 7.78 10.83 -3.01
N ALA A 146 7.08 11.41 -2.04
CA ALA A 146 7.13 10.98 -0.64
C ALA A 146 6.72 9.52 -0.48
N THR A 147 5.64 9.10 -1.14
CA THR A 147 5.12 7.72 -1.06
C THR A 147 6.11 6.72 -1.66
N ILE A 148 6.70 7.05 -2.81
CA ILE A 148 7.72 6.21 -3.45
C ILE A 148 8.98 6.10 -2.61
N ALA A 149 9.43 7.21 -2.02
CA ALA A 149 10.59 7.23 -1.12
C ALA A 149 10.31 6.47 0.18
N ALA A 150 9.07 6.46 0.66
CA ALA A 150 8.66 5.71 1.83
C ALA A 150 8.57 4.19 1.57
N TYR A 151 8.18 3.77 0.36
CA TYR A 151 8.06 2.34 0.00
C TYR A 151 9.30 1.51 0.38
N PRO A 152 10.53 1.87 -0.02
CA PRO A 152 11.70 1.06 0.31
C PRO A 152 11.94 0.95 1.81
N VAL A 153 11.78 2.04 2.55
CA VAL A 153 11.92 2.07 4.02
C VAL A 153 10.94 1.11 4.67
N ILE A 154 9.65 1.20 4.32
CA ILE A 154 8.60 0.34 4.88
C ILE A 154 8.82 -1.12 4.45
N SER A 155 9.25 -1.35 3.21
CA SER A 155 9.53 -2.70 2.71
C SER A 155 10.71 -3.36 3.42
N GLY A 156 11.74 -2.58 3.77
CA GLY A 156 12.89 -3.02 4.56
C GLY A 156 12.46 -3.36 5.98
N LEU A 157 11.72 -2.47 6.64
CA LEU A 157 11.16 -2.69 7.98
C LEU A 157 10.25 -3.93 8.01
N ALA A 158 9.36 -4.08 7.03
CA ALA A 158 8.50 -5.26 6.92
C ALA A 158 9.30 -6.55 6.65
N GLY A 159 10.41 -6.47 5.91
CA GLY A 159 11.33 -7.59 5.71
C GLY A 159 12.02 -8.03 7.00
N TRP A 160 12.49 -7.06 7.79
CA TRP A 160 13.12 -7.29 9.09
C TRP A 160 12.14 -7.85 10.12
N LEU A 161 10.95 -7.25 10.24
CA LEU A 161 9.90 -7.68 11.21
C LEU A 161 9.28 -9.03 10.86
N LEU A 162 9.11 -9.36 9.59
CA LEU A 162 8.38 -10.56 9.16
C LEU A 162 9.29 -11.75 8.81
N ASN A 163 10.61 -11.59 8.94
CA ASN A 163 11.64 -12.62 8.76
C ASN A 163 11.43 -13.46 7.49
N LEU A 164 11.19 -12.78 6.37
CA LEU A 164 10.97 -13.40 5.05
C LEU A 164 12.29 -13.37 4.27
N PRO A 165 13.06 -14.47 4.17
CA PRO A 165 14.23 -14.52 3.30
C PRO A 165 13.75 -14.30 1.86
N ARG A 166 14.25 -13.22 1.27
CA ARG A 166 13.73 -12.65 0.02
C ARG A 166 14.42 -13.22 -1.22
N ASN A 167 15.56 -13.89 -1.05
CA ASN A 167 16.33 -14.48 -2.14
C ASN A 167 17.08 -15.73 -1.66
N ARG A 168 16.96 -16.87 -2.37
CA ARG A 168 17.79 -18.06 -2.12
C ARG A 168 19.18 -17.94 -2.79
N VAL A 169 19.28 -17.11 -3.83
CA VAL A 169 20.44 -17.01 -4.73
C VAL A 169 21.69 -16.44 -4.06
N GLU A 170 21.55 -15.58 -3.05
CA GLU A 170 22.71 -14.96 -2.36
C GLU A 170 23.34 -15.87 -1.30
N THR A 171 22.71 -17.01 -1.00
CA THR A 171 23.25 -18.00 -0.05
C THR A 171 24.30 -18.88 -0.72
N ASP A 172 24.21 -19.09 -2.03
CA ASP A 172 25.12 -19.99 -2.77
C ASP A 172 26.50 -19.38 -3.05
N THR A 173 26.64 -18.05 -3.04
CA THR A 173 27.93 -17.37 -3.21
C THR A 173 28.73 -17.22 -1.91
N ARG A 174 28.11 -17.42 -0.74
CA ARG A 174 28.84 -17.45 0.54
C ARG A 174 29.32 -18.84 0.96
N LEU A 175 28.90 -19.87 0.23
CA LEU A 175 29.22 -21.28 0.50
C LEU A 175 30.12 -21.91 -0.57
N ARG A 176 30.71 -21.09 -1.46
CA ARG A 176 31.73 -21.50 -2.42
C ARG A 176 33.03 -20.77 -2.16
#